data_AF-A0A8T0Z2A5-F1
#
_entry.id   AF-A0A8T0Z2A5-F1
#
_cell.length_a   1.000
_cell.length_b   1.000
_cell.length_c   1.000
_cell.angle_alpha   90.00
_cell.angle_beta   90.00
_cell.angle_gamma   90.00
#
_symmetry.space_group_name_H-M   'P 1'
#
loop_
_entity.id
_entity.type
_entity.pdbx_description
1 polymer ?
#
loop_
_entity_poly.entity_id
_entity_poly.type
_entity_poly.pdbx_seq_one_letter_code
_entity_poly.pdbx_strand_id
1 'polypeptide(L)'
;MMWRFVARPTAPAARVPHRARYASSAAFDRDEYGLFIDGKFVAASGEDARLAVENPATTERLAYVANATAADVDHAVASGQSAFEAGSWSRASVSDRANVLNDIAKALRKRIPEFARKESLQTGRPIREMRAQLTRIPEWFEYFAALARTSEGSVPPFSGPYVNYTQRLPLGTVGLITPWNHPLLIAVKKLAPALAAGNSVVDYLPVCLTAFLGSEQLLAKLLQSIR
;
A
#
# COMPACT_ATOMS: atom_id res chain seq x y z
N MET A 1 -19.26 61.38 3.40
CA MET A 1 -20.21 60.46 2.74
C MET A 1 -19.92 59.06 3.28
N MET A 2 -20.59 58.66 4.37
CA MET A 2 -20.30 57.46 5.16
C MET A 2 -21.51 56.53 5.08
N TRP A 3 -21.36 55.40 4.40
CA TRP A 3 -22.44 54.42 4.24
C TRP A 3 -22.39 53.40 5.39
N ARG A 4 -23.42 53.44 6.26
CA ARG A 4 -23.72 52.42 7.26
C ARG A 4 -24.53 51.30 6.61
N PHE A 5 -24.04 50.07 6.64
CA PHE A 5 -24.87 48.87 6.43
C PHE A 5 -25.30 48.32 7.78
N VAL A 6 -26.61 48.34 8.04
CA VAL A 6 -27.25 47.65 9.18
C VAL A 6 -27.62 46.25 8.72
N ALA A 7 -26.89 45.23 9.18
CA ALA A 7 -27.26 43.83 8.98
C ALA A 7 -28.34 43.44 10.01
N ARG A 8 -29.49 42.95 9.54
CA ARG A 8 -30.48 42.29 10.41
C ARG A 8 -29.93 40.94 10.89
N PRO A 9 -30.09 40.57 12.17
CA PRO A 9 -29.72 39.25 12.63
C PRO A 9 -30.71 38.23 12.08
N THR A 10 -30.24 37.34 11.20
CA THR A 10 -30.95 36.09 10.89
C THR A 10 -30.73 35.11 12.04
N ALA A 11 -31.80 34.45 12.48
CA ALA A 11 -31.74 33.44 13.53
C ALA A 11 -30.70 32.35 13.18
N PRO A 12 -29.93 31.84 14.16
CA PRO A 12 -28.96 30.79 13.89
C PRO A 12 -29.69 29.53 13.43
N ALA A 13 -29.33 29.03 12.24
CA ALA A 13 -29.76 27.72 11.79
C ALA A 13 -29.36 26.67 12.83
N ALA A 14 -30.30 25.77 13.17
CA ALA A 14 -30.07 24.71 14.14
C ALA A 14 -28.80 23.92 13.78
N ARG A 15 -27.82 23.89 14.69
CA ARG A 15 -26.62 23.07 14.55
C ARG A 15 -27.04 21.60 14.62
N VAL A 16 -27.07 20.94 13.47
CA VAL A 16 -27.13 19.48 13.41
C VAL A 16 -25.91 18.93 14.15
N PRO A 17 -26.07 18.01 15.13
CA PRO A 17 -24.94 17.44 15.85
C PRO A 17 -23.95 16.80 14.86
N HIS A 18 -22.68 17.22 14.91
CA HIS A 18 -21.62 16.79 13.99
C HIS A 18 -21.38 15.26 14.01
N ARG A 19 -21.85 14.56 15.05
CA ARG A 19 -21.74 13.12 15.24
C ARG A 19 -22.50 12.28 14.21
N ALA A 20 -23.60 12.77 13.63
CA ALA A 20 -24.49 11.93 12.82
C ALA A 20 -24.01 11.70 11.36
N ARG A 21 -22.93 12.36 10.91
CA ARG A 21 -22.47 12.30 9.50
C ARG A 21 -21.29 11.34 9.25
N TYR A 22 -20.72 10.76 10.29
CA TYR A 22 -19.55 9.89 10.20
C TYR A 22 -19.88 8.53 10.80
N ALA A 23 -20.76 7.75 10.15
CA ALA A 23 -20.88 6.34 10.47
C ALA A 23 -19.57 5.64 10.08
N SER A 24 -18.67 5.48 11.06
CA SER A 24 -17.28 5.07 10.90
C SER A 24 -17.12 3.57 10.63
N SER A 25 -18.03 2.74 11.15
CA SER A 25 -17.94 1.27 11.09
C SER A 25 -18.25 0.68 9.71
N ALA A 26 -19.07 1.32 8.88
CA ALA A 26 -19.49 0.76 7.59
C ALA A 26 -18.40 0.77 6.49
N ALA A 27 -17.28 1.45 6.73
CA ALA A 27 -16.18 1.53 5.76
C ALA A 27 -15.14 0.42 5.92
N PHE A 28 -15.09 -0.23 7.08
CA PHE A 28 -14.23 -1.38 7.36
C PHE A 28 -15.08 -2.64 7.32
N ASP A 29 -14.65 -3.60 6.51
CA ASP A 29 -15.37 -4.85 6.26
C ASP A 29 -15.06 -5.94 7.29
N ARG A 30 -14.12 -5.67 8.20
CA ARG A 30 -13.68 -6.57 9.26
C ARG A 30 -13.35 -5.79 10.52
N ASP A 31 -13.63 -6.41 11.65
CA ASP A 31 -13.22 -5.89 12.96
C ASP A 31 -11.72 -6.11 13.22
N GLU A 32 -11.08 -7.05 12.52
CA GLU A 32 -9.68 -7.41 12.72
C GLU A 32 -8.98 -7.76 11.41
N TYR A 33 -7.73 -7.30 11.27
CA TYR A 33 -6.86 -7.61 10.14
C TYR A 33 -5.55 -8.24 10.63
N GLY A 34 -5.27 -9.46 10.17
CA GLY A 34 -4.05 -10.21 10.47
C GLY A 34 -2.82 -9.75 9.68
N LEU A 35 -1.66 -10.32 10.02
CA LEU A 35 -0.44 -10.22 9.22
C LEU A 35 -0.61 -11.02 7.92
N PHE A 36 0.01 -10.56 6.84
CA PHE A 36 0.00 -11.29 5.57
C PHE A 36 1.39 -11.85 5.27
N ILE A 37 1.57 -13.15 5.48
CA ILE A 37 2.84 -13.86 5.34
C ILE A 37 2.60 -15.13 4.51
N ASP A 38 3.51 -15.43 3.57
CA ASP A 38 3.42 -16.61 2.69
C ASP A 38 2.06 -16.77 1.97
N GLY A 39 1.48 -15.65 1.53
CA GLY A 39 0.21 -15.65 0.81
C GLY A 39 -1.03 -15.90 1.69
N LYS A 40 -0.90 -15.88 3.01
CA LYS A 40 -2.00 -16.17 3.96
C LYS A 40 -2.07 -15.11 5.07
N PHE A 41 -3.28 -14.97 5.63
CA PHE A 41 -3.49 -14.20 6.85
C PHE A 41 -3.13 -15.05 8.08
N VAL A 42 -2.28 -14.51 8.94
CA VAL A 42 -1.85 -15.11 10.20
C VAL A 42 -2.03 -14.13 11.35
N ALA A 43 -2.30 -14.65 12.55
CA ALA A 43 -2.31 -13.83 13.76
C ALA A 43 -0.88 -13.43 14.13
N ALA A 44 -0.72 -12.33 14.86
CA ALA A 44 0.56 -12.02 15.50
C ALA A 44 0.86 -13.04 16.60
N SER A 45 2.15 -13.34 16.80
CA SER A 45 2.60 -14.36 17.76
C SER A 45 2.66 -13.91 19.21
N GLY A 46 2.55 -12.61 19.48
CA GLY A 46 2.68 -12.03 20.84
C GLY A 46 1.39 -12.05 21.67
N GLU A 47 1.52 -11.82 22.97
CA GLU A 47 0.37 -11.72 23.89
C GLU A 47 -0.49 -10.47 23.60
N ASP A 48 0.15 -9.32 23.37
CA ASP A 48 -0.49 -8.09 22.86
C ASP A 48 -0.62 -8.14 21.32
N ALA A 49 -1.37 -9.13 20.82
CA ALA A 49 -1.44 -9.45 19.39
C ALA A 49 -2.12 -8.39 18.49
N ARG A 50 -2.67 -7.31 19.07
CA ARG A 50 -3.57 -6.38 18.36
C ARG A 50 -3.33 -4.92 18.73
N LEU A 51 -3.36 -4.04 17.73
CA LEU A 51 -3.37 -2.59 17.86
C LEU A 51 -4.73 -2.04 17.40
N ALA A 52 -5.31 -1.12 18.18
CA ALA A 52 -6.51 -0.42 17.79
C ALA A 52 -6.17 0.66 16.73
N VAL A 53 -6.94 0.67 15.65
CA VAL A 53 -6.93 1.74 14.65
C VAL A 53 -8.11 2.64 14.97
N GLU A 54 -7.84 3.92 15.23
CA GLU A 54 -8.86 4.88 15.63
C GLU A 54 -9.05 5.95 14.57
N ASN A 55 -10.26 6.47 14.49
CA ASN A 55 -10.54 7.66 13.69
C ASN A 55 -10.05 8.90 14.44
N PRO A 56 -9.07 9.65 13.94
CA PRO A 56 -8.51 10.80 14.66
C PRO A 56 -9.52 11.94 14.84
N ALA A 57 -10.62 11.97 14.08
CA ALA A 57 -11.67 12.98 14.22
C ALA A 57 -12.71 12.64 15.29
N THR A 58 -12.90 11.35 15.60
CA THR A 58 -13.98 10.90 16.52
C THR A 58 -13.46 10.10 17.71
N THR A 59 -12.21 9.66 17.72
CA THR A 59 -11.60 8.70 18.67
C THR A 59 -12.30 7.34 18.71
N GLU A 60 -13.20 7.08 17.77
CA GLU A 60 -13.86 5.78 17.65
C GLU A 60 -12.91 4.78 17.01
N ARG A 61 -12.87 3.57 17.57
CA ARG A 61 -12.15 2.45 16.97
C ARG A 61 -12.77 2.08 15.62
N LEU A 62 -11.95 2.09 14.58
CA LEU A 62 -12.27 1.65 13.24
C LEU A 62 -12.12 0.13 13.09
N ALA A 63 -11.01 -0.43 13.55
CA ALA A 63 -10.68 -1.86 13.50
C ALA A 63 -9.51 -2.20 14.42
N TYR A 64 -9.18 -3.49 14.54
CA TYR A 64 -7.90 -3.97 15.05
C TYR A 64 -6.98 -4.40 13.90
N VAL A 65 -5.68 -4.20 14.10
CA VAL A 65 -4.62 -4.73 13.22
C VAL A 65 -3.66 -5.56 14.05
N ALA A 66 -3.08 -6.59 13.46
CA ALA A 66 -2.10 -7.43 14.14
C ALA A 66 -0.87 -6.62 14.56
N ASN A 67 -0.43 -6.83 15.80
CA ASN A 67 0.77 -6.21 16.37
C ASN A 67 1.96 -7.15 16.18
N ALA A 68 2.68 -7.02 15.06
CA ALA A 68 3.77 -7.91 14.72
C ALA A 68 4.88 -7.90 15.79
N THR A 69 5.29 -9.08 16.23
CA THR A 69 6.48 -9.26 17.07
C THR A 69 7.75 -9.39 16.21
N ALA A 70 8.91 -9.40 16.86
CA ALA A 70 10.17 -9.73 16.19
C ALA A 70 10.12 -11.11 15.51
N ALA A 71 9.49 -12.11 16.14
CA ALA A 71 9.34 -13.45 15.57
C ALA A 71 8.46 -13.46 14.32
N ASP A 72 7.43 -12.60 14.27
CA ASP A 72 6.60 -12.45 13.07
C ASP A 72 7.37 -11.82 11.91
N VAL A 73 8.25 -10.86 12.22
CA VAL A 73 9.15 -10.24 11.23
C VAL A 73 10.17 -11.26 10.72
N ASP A 74 10.78 -12.04 11.60
CA ASP A 74 11.72 -13.11 11.22
C ASP A 74 11.05 -14.15 10.32
N HIS A 75 9.80 -14.51 10.62
CA HIS A 75 9.00 -15.40 9.79
C HIS A 75 8.72 -14.79 8.40
N ALA A 76 8.33 -13.50 8.35
CA ALA A 76 8.11 -12.80 7.08
C ALA A 76 9.38 -12.70 6.23
N VAL A 77 10.53 -12.43 6.87
CA VAL A 77 11.84 -12.40 6.21
C VAL A 77 12.23 -13.77 5.68
N ALA A 78 12.08 -14.83 6.48
CA ALA A 78 12.37 -16.20 6.04
C ALA A 78 11.48 -16.63 4.86
N SER A 79 10.19 -16.28 4.89
CA SER A 79 9.27 -16.50 3.77
C SER A 79 9.69 -15.74 2.51
N GLY A 80 10.00 -14.44 2.64
CA GLY A 80 10.47 -13.61 1.54
C GLY A 80 11.76 -14.13 0.90
N GLN A 81 12.69 -14.60 1.73
CA GLN A 81 13.96 -15.18 1.31
C GLN A 81 13.76 -16.49 0.55
N SER A 82 12.92 -17.38 1.11
CA SER A 82 12.57 -18.65 0.46
C SER A 82 11.92 -18.43 -0.91
N ALA A 83 11.00 -17.46 -1.02
CA ALA A 83 10.39 -17.10 -2.29
C ALA A 83 11.39 -16.51 -3.30
N PHE A 84 12.33 -15.69 -2.82
CA PHE A 84 13.38 -15.11 -3.64
C PHE A 84 14.31 -16.19 -4.22
N GLU A 85 14.73 -17.15 -3.39
CA GLU A 85 15.61 -18.25 -3.76
C GLU A 85 14.92 -19.27 -4.68
N ALA A 86 13.65 -19.58 -4.39
CA ALA A 86 12.81 -20.41 -5.26
C ALA A 86 12.65 -19.80 -6.66
N GLY A 87 12.76 -18.48 -6.77
CA GLY A 87 12.88 -17.74 -8.01
C GLY A 87 11.66 -17.72 -8.92
N SER A 88 10.50 -18.09 -8.38
CA SER A 88 9.19 -17.87 -9.03
C SER A 88 8.98 -16.40 -9.41
N TRP A 89 9.52 -15.46 -8.61
CA TRP A 89 9.50 -14.03 -8.89
C TRP A 89 10.87 -13.47 -9.32
N SER A 90 11.94 -13.78 -8.59
CA SER A 90 13.26 -13.17 -8.82
C SER A 90 13.88 -13.54 -10.17
N ARG A 91 13.54 -14.72 -10.70
CA ARG A 91 13.97 -15.21 -12.02
C ARG A 91 12.87 -15.13 -13.09
N ALA A 92 11.68 -14.61 -12.75
CA ALA A 92 10.62 -14.37 -13.73
C ALA A 92 11.12 -13.40 -14.80
N SER A 93 10.61 -13.54 -16.04
CA SER A 93 11.00 -12.62 -17.11
C SER A 93 10.57 -11.19 -16.79
N VAL A 94 11.27 -10.20 -17.36
CA VAL A 94 10.90 -8.79 -17.23
C VAL A 94 9.46 -8.56 -17.71
N SER A 95 9.06 -9.26 -18.77
CA SER A 95 7.71 -9.19 -19.34
C SER A 95 6.64 -9.66 -18.36
N ASP A 96 6.88 -10.79 -17.67
CA ASP A 96 5.95 -11.36 -16.68
C ASP A 96 5.80 -10.44 -15.48
N ARG A 97 6.92 -9.96 -14.93
CA ARG A 97 6.88 -9.00 -13.81
C ARG A 97 6.11 -7.75 -14.19
N ALA A 98 6.37 -7.19 -15.36
CA ALA A 98 5.65 -6.00 -15.85
C ALA A 98 4.15 -6.27 -16.10
N ASN A 99 3.77 -7.46 -16.58
CA ASN A 99 2.35 -7.82 -16.73
C ASN A 99 1.65 -7.82 -15.37
N VAL A 100 2.26 -8.47 -14.38
CA VAL A 100 1.76 -8.49 -13.00
C VAL A 100 1.59 -7.09 -12.44
N LEU A 101 2.58 -6.21 -12.60
CA LEU A 101 2.49 -4.82 -12.14
C LEU A 101 1.33 -4.07 -12.81
N ASN A 102 1.13 -4.25 -14.12
CA ASN A 102 -0.01 -3.67 -14.82
C ASN A 102 -1.36 -4.21 -14.33
N ASP A 103 -1.42 -5.48 -13.97
CA ASP A 103 -2.63 -6.09 -13.41
C ASP A 103 -2.91 -5.59 -11.98
N ILE A 104 -1.87 -5.35 -11.17
CA ILE A 104 -2.00 -4.62 -9.89
C ILE A 104 -2.62 -3.24 -10.14
N ALA A 105 -2.12 -2.48 -11.11
CA ALA A 105 -2.64 -1.15 -11.41
C ALA A 105 -4.13 -1.18 -11.81
N LYS A 106 -4.51 -2.10 -12.72
CA LYS A 106 -5.91 -2.30 -13.13
C LYS A 106 -6.81 -2.65 -11.95
N ALA A 107 -6.35 -3.54 -11.08
CA ALA A 107 -7.10 -4.02 -9.94
C ALA A 107 -7.26 -2.92 -8.87
N LEU A 108 -6.21 -2.13 -8.62
CA LEU A 108 -6.22 -0.99 -7.71
C LEU A 108 -7.16 0.12 -8.21
N ARG A 109 -7.14 0.42 -9.51
CA ARG A 109 -7.98 1.46 -10.14
C ARG A 109 -9.47 1.25 -9.87
N LYS A 110 -9.94 0.00 -9.88
CA LYS A 110 -11.34 -0.37 -9.59
C LYS A 110 -11.76 -0.08 -8.14
N ARG A 111 -10.79 0.08 -7.22
CA ARG A 111 -11.02 0.14 -5.77
C ARG A 111 -10.58 1.45 -5.12
N ILE A 112 -10.11 2.41 -5.91
CA ILE A 112 -9.76 3.76 -5.43
C ILE A 112 -10.87 4.40 -4.59
N PRO A 113 -12.17 4.32 -4.94
CA PRO A 113 -13.21 4.92 -4.11
C PRO A 113 -13.33 4.31 -2.70
N GLU A 114 -13.08 3.00 -2.59
CA GLU A 114 -13.07 2.26 -1.31
C GLU A 114 -11.85 2.69 -0.48
N PHE A 115 -10.66 2.65 -1.09
CA PHE A 115 -9.42 3.04 -0.44
C PHE A 115 -9.43 4.49 0.03
N ALA A 116 -10.00 5.40 -0.76
CA ALA A 116 -10.06 6.80 -0.38
C ALA A 116 -10.90 7.02 0.88
N ARG A 117 -11.97 6.24 1.08
CA ARG A 117 -12.78 6.30 2.31
C ARG A 117 -12.02 5.76 3.51
N LYS A 118 -11.41 4.57 3.37
CA LYS A 118 -10.61 3.93 4.43
C LYS A 118 -9.41 4.79 4.84
N GLU A 119 -8.68 5.36 3.88
CA GLU A 119 -7.55 6.27 4.16
C GLU A 119 -8.01 7.59 4.80
N SER A 120 -9.12 8.16 4.34
CA SER A 120 -9.65 9.41 4.92
C SER A 120 -10.08 9.21 6.38
N LEU A 121 -10.71 8.08 6.71
CA LEU A 121 -11.15 7.77 8.07
C LEU A 121 -10.00 7.56 9.05
N GLN A 122 -8.91 6.92 8.63
CA GLN A 122 -7.79 6.64 9.52
C GLN A 122 -6.80 7.81 9.64
N THR A 123 -6.64 8.61 8.58
CA THR A 123 -5.67 9.74 8.59
C THR A 123 -6.33 11.07 8.98
N GLY A 124 -7.65 11.14 8.94
CA GLY A 124 -8.41 12.38 9.12
C GLY A 124 -8.32 13.35 7.93
N ARG A 125 -7.63 12.99 6.83
CA ARG A 125 -7.54 13.85 5.65
C ARG A 125 -8.90 14.00 4.96
N PRO A 126 -9.23 15.18 4.41
CA PRO A 126 -10.47 15.37 3.67
C PRO A 126 -10.61 14.41 2.47
N ILE A 127 -11.77 13.75 2.36
CA ILE A 127 -12.04 12.77 1.30
C ILE A 127 -11.82 13.30 -0.12
N ARG A 128 -12.02 14.60 -0.36
CA ARG A 128 -11.78 15.24 -1.65
C ARG A 128 -10.30 15.20 -2.03
N GLU A 129 -9.42 15.52 -1.10
CA GLU A 129 -7.97 15.47 -1.30
C GLU A 129 -7.50 14.02 -1.44
N MET A 130 -8.01 13.13 -0.59
CA MET A 130 -7.65 11.72 -0.61
C MET A 130 -7.99 11.08 -1.96
N ARG A 131 -9.18 11.33 -2.52
CA ARG A 131 -9.54 10.84 -3.86
C ARG A 131 -8.60 11.34 -4.95
N ALA A 132 -8.25 12.63 -4.93
CA ALA A 132 -7.34 13.20 -5.92
C ALA A 132 -5.95 12.55 -5.83
N GLN A 133 -5.46 12.30 -4.63
CA GLN A 133 -4.20 11.60 -4.39
C GLN A 133 -4.23 10.15 -4.88
N LEU A 134 -5.22 9.36 -4.45
CA LEU A 134 -5.24 7.91 -4.71
C LEU A 134 -5.49 7.57 -6.18
N THR A 135 -6.18 8.45 -6.93
CA THR A 135 -6.45 8.24 -8.37
C THR A 135 -5.17 8.04 -9.18
N ARG A 136 -4.05 8.64 -8.74
CA ARG A 136 -2.75 8.54 -9.41
C ARG A 136 -1.89 7.37 -8.94
N ILE A 137 -2.28 6.64 -7.91
CA ILE A 137 -1.46 5.54 -7.38
C ILE A 137 -1.25 4.40 -8.40
N PRO A 138 -2.25 3.98 -9.20
CA PRO A 138 -2.04 2.98 -10.25
C PRO A 138 -0.94 3.35 -11.25
N GLU A 139 -0.75 4.65 -11.52
CA GLU A 139 0.29 5.16 -12.44
C GLU A 139 1.70 4.74 -12.00
N TRP A 140 1.95 4.56 -10.69
CA TRP A 140 3.26 4.14 -10.19
C TRP A 140 3.62 2.71 -10.62
N PHE A 141 2.65 1.79 -10.57
CA PHE A 141 2.88 0.42 -11.03
C PHE A 141 3.04 0.36 -12.54
N GLU A 142 2.22 1.10 -13.29
CA GLU A 142 2.32 1.21 -14.75
C GLU A 142 3.67 1.82 -15.17
N TYR A 143 4.11 2.87 -14.48
CA TYR A 143 5.40 3.51 -14.70
C TYR A 143 6.56 2.54 -14.47
N PHE A 144 6.59 1.83 -13.34
CA PHE A 144 7.67 0.89 -13.05
C PHE A 144 7.61 -0.39 -13.90
N ALA A 145 6.42 -0.79 -14.35
CA ALA A 145 6.27 -1.85 -15.35
C ALA A 145 6.89 -1.46 -16.70
N ALA A 146 6.62 -0.23 -17.16
CA ALA A 146 7.21 0.32 -18.38
C ALA A 146 8.73 0.47 -18.23
N LEU A 147 9.19 1.05 -17.10
CA LEU A 147 10.61 1.24 -16.82
C LEU A 147 11.36 -0.09 -16.79
N ALA A 148 10.79 -1.14 -16.21
CA ALA A 148 11.40 -2.47 -16.22
C ALA A 148 11.59 -2.99 -17.66
N ARG A 149 10.59 -2.83 -18.53
CA ARG A 149 10.64 -3.29 -19.93
C ARG A 149 11.61 -2.51 -20.80
N THR A 150 11.78 -1.22 -20.53
CA THR A 150 12.66 -0.34 -21.30
C THR A 150 14.03 -0.17 -20.65
N SER A 151 14.31 -0.88 -19.55
CA SER A 151 15.59 -0.78 -18.87
C SER A 151 16.66 -1.53 -19.67
N GLU A 152 17.62 -0.77 -20.21
CA GLU A 152 18.74 -1.32 -20.96
C GLU A 152 19.99 -1.44 -20.09
N GLY A 153 20.81 -2.44 -20.38
CA GLY A 153 22.17 -2.56 -19.82
C GLY A 153 23.16 -1.67 -20.58
N SER A 154 24.39 -1.57 -20.08
CA SER A 154 25.48 -0.89 -20.80
C SER A 154 26.61 -1.87 -21.09
N VAL A 155 27.16 -1.79 -22.30
CA VAL A 155 28.34 -2.53 -22.78
C VAL A 155 29.45 -1.51 -23.07
N PRO A 156 30.18 -1.05 -22.03
CA PRO A 156 31.22 -0.05 -22.21
C PRO A 156 32.42 -0.63 -22.97
N PRO A 157 33.10 0.19 -23.80
CA PRO A 157 34.28 -0.26 -24.53
C PRO A 157 35.40 -0.65 -23.57
N PHE A 158 36.09 -1.74 -23.87
CA PHE A 158 37.25 -2.20 -23.11
C PHE A 158 38.34 -2.69 -24.08
N SER A 159 39.61 -2.51 -23.71
CA SER A 159 40.73 -2.91 -24.56
C SER A 159 41.08 -4.39 -24.36
N GLY A 160 41.40 -5.09 -25.46
CA GLY A 160 41.76 -6.51 -25.43
C GLY A 160 40.59 -7.45 -25.77
N PRO A 161 40.79 -8.78 -25.67
CA PRO A 161 39.81 -9.78 -26.08
C PRO A 161 38.73 -10.05 -25.00
N TYR A 162 38.08 -8.99 -24.52
CA TYR A 162 37.09 -9.07 -23.43
C TYR A 162 35.77 -8.41 -23.81
N VAL A 163 34.66 -8.98 -23.33
CA VAL A 163 33.34 -8.35 -23.36
C VAL A 163 33.04 -7.80 -21.98
N ASN A 164 32.81 -6.50 -21.88
CA ASN A 164 32.46 -5.83 -20.63
C ASN A 164 30.99 -5.40 -20.69
N TYR A 165 30.19 -5.79 -19.70
CA TYR A 165 28.79 -5.40 -19.60
C TYR A 165 28.38 -5.17 -18.14
N THR A 166 27.34 -4.38 -17.96
CA THR A 166 26.74 -4.09 -16.65
C THR A 166 25.34 -4.67 -16.58
N GLN A 167 25.04 -5.31 -15.46
CA GLN A 167 23.73 -5.89 -15.19
C GLN A 167 23.24 -5.43 -13.82
N ARG A 168 21.98 -5.01 -13.76
CA ARG A 168 21.30 -4.71 -12.49
C ARG A 168 20.55 -5.95 -12.04
N LEU A 169 20.92 -6.48 -10.89
CA LEU A 169 20.28 -7.64 -10.28
C LEU A 169 19.41 -7.18 -9.11
N PRO A 170 18.31 -7.89 -8.80
CA PRO A 170 17.59 -7.66 -7.56
C PRO A 170 18.50 -7.91 -6.36
N LEU A 171 18.25 -7.19 -5.27
CA LEU A 171 19.02 -7.26 -4.03
C LEU A 171 18.69 -8.50 -3.20
N GLY A 172 17.48 -9.03 -3.33
CA GLY A 172 16.98 -10.13 -2.50
C GLY A 172 15.66 -9.78 -1.83
N THR A 173 15.57 -10.10 -0.55
CA THR A 173 14.47 -9.71 0.33
C THR A 173 14.74 -8.31 0.89
N VAL A 174 13.85 -7.35 0.61
CA VAL A 174 13.99 -5.97 1.06
C VAL A 174 12.93 -5.60 2.09
N GLY A 175 13.37 -4.98 3.19
CA GLY A 175 12.51 -4.42 4.22
C GLY A 175 12.04 -3.01 3.85
N LEU A 176 10.74 -2.75 3.92
CA LEU A 176 10.14 -1.45 3.73
C LEU A 176 9.52 -0.97 5.04
N ILE A 177 9.76 0.30 5.36
CA ILE A 177 9.12 0.99 6.48
C ILE A 177 8.48 2.24 5.92
N THR A 178 7.21 2.44 6.23
CA THR A 178 6.39 3.53 5.69
C THR A 178 5.78 4.36 6.83
N PRO A 179 5.60 5.68 6.66
CA PRO A 179 4.95 6.52 7.65
C PRO A 179 3.43 6.56 7.45
N TRP A 180 2.72 7.10 8.46
CA TRP A 180 1.26 7.11 8.56
C TRP A 180 0.54 8.24 7.81
N ASN A 181 1.26 9.23 7.28
CA ASN A 181 0.65 10.45 6.72
C ASN A 181 0.07 10.28 5.30
N HIS A 182 0.63 9.38 4.51
CA HIS A 182 0.14 9.00 3.17
C HIS A 182 0.40 7.52 2.89
N PRO A 183 -0.21 6.63 3.66
CA PRO A 183 0.33 5.29 3.80
C PRO A 183 0.30 4.49 2.49
N LEU A 184 -0.83 4.43 1.78
CA LEU A 184 -0.94 3.67 0.53
C LEU A 184 -0.07 4.28 -0.57
N LEU A 185 0.00 5.61 -0.65
CA LEU A 185 0.88 6.27 -1.61
C LEU A 185 2.34 5.91 -1.36
N ILE A 186 2.81 6.03 -0.11
CA ILE A 186 4.21 5.82 0.22
C ILE A 186 4.58 4.34 0.12
N ALA A 187 3.67 3.44 0.53
CA ALA A 187 3.80 2.00 0.31
C ALA A 187 3.99 1.68 -1.18
N VAL A 188 3.09 2.13 -2.04
CA VAL A 188 3.16 1.85 -3.48
C VAL A 188 4.43 2.44 -4.10
N LYS A 189 4.86 3.64 -3.69
CA LYS A 189 6.12 4.24 -4.16
C LYS A 189 7.36 3.39 -3.85
N LYS A 190 7.33 2.59 -2.78
CA LYS A 190 8.42 1.66 -2.44
C LYS A 190 8.21 0.28 -3.04
N LEU A 191 6.98 -0.22 -3.03
CA LEU A 191 6.61 -1.55 -3.50
C LEU A 191 6.78 -1.69 -5.01
N ALA A 192 6.31 -0.71 -5.80
CA ALA A 192 6.38 -0.75 -7.26
C ALA A 192 7.80 -0.92 -7.81
N PRO A 193 8.82 -0.09 -7.42
CA PRO A 193 10.19 -0.29 -7.90
C PRO A 193 10.82 -1.57 -7.36
N ALA A 194 10.55 -1.95 -6.10
CA ALA A 194 11.11 -3.17 -5.52
C ALA A 194 10.66 -4.42 -6.27
N LEU A 195 9.35 -4.52 -6.56
CA LEU A 195 8.77 -5.61 -7.33
C LEU A 195 9.24 -5.59 -8.79
N ALA A 196 9.31 -4.41 -9.43
CA ALA A 196 9.78 -4.29 -10.82
C ALA A 196 11.21 -4.81 -11.00
N ALA A 197 12.08 -4.51 -10.04
CA ALA A 197 13.45 -5.00 -10.00
C ALA A 197 13.57 -6.51 -9.72
N GLY A 198 12.52 -7.18 -9.25
CA GLY A 198 12.50 -8.61 -8.95
C GLY A 198 12.81 -8.96 -7.49
N ASN A 199 12.71 -8.01 -6.56
CA ASN A 199 12.93 -8.26 -5.14
C ASN A 199 11.71 -8.94 -4.50
N SER A 200 11.97 -9.73 -3.46
CA SER A 200 10.96 -10.06 -2.45
C SER A 200 10.83 -8.91 -1.46
N VAL A 201 9.64 -8.66 -0.93
CA VAL A 201 9.37 -7.48 -0.11
C VAL A 201 8.74 -7.87 1.21
N VAL A 202 9.30 -7.36 2.31
CA VAL A 202 8.69 -7.37 3.64
C VAL A 202 8.38 -5.93 3.99
N ASP A 203 7.09 -5.58 4.11
CA ASP A 203 6.68 -4.21 4.40
C ASP A 203 6.10 -4.11 5.80
N TYR A 204 6.75 -3.32 6.65
CA TYR A 204 6.25 -2.92 7.95
C TYR A 204 5.50 -1.60 7.79
N LEU A 205 4.17 -1.70 7.75
CA LEU A 205 3.30 -0.53 7.65
C LEU A 205 2.59 -0.25 8.97
N PRO A 206 2.67 0.99 9.48
CA PRO A 206 1.70 1.46 10.44
C PRO A 206 0.34 1.54 9.75
N VAL A 207 -0.54 0.60 10.10
CA VAL A 207 -2.00 0.70 10.12
C VAL A 207 -2.75 0.68 8.78
N CYS A 208 -2.17 1.15 7.67
CA CYS A 208 -2.98 1.39 6.47
C CYS A 208 -3.00 0.27 5.43
N LEU A 209 -1.97 -0.59 5.38
CA LEU A 209 -2.01 -1.73 4.46
C LEU A 209 -2.84 -2.88 4.98
N THR A 210 -3.13 -2.98 6.28
CA THR A 210 -4.03 -4.03 6.77
C THR A 210 -5.45 -3.85 6.19
N ALA A 211 -5.87 -2.60 5.93
CA ALA A 211 -7.08 -2.28 5.18
C ALA A 211 -7.00 -2.55 3.65
N PHE A 212 -5.78 -2.59 3.09
CA PHE A 212 -5.46 -3.08 1.74
C PHE A 212 -5.38 -4.61 1.68
N LEU A 213 -4.91 -5.26 2.74
CA LEU A 213 -4.86 -6.70 2.91
C LEU A 213 -6.23 -7.30 3.24
N GLY A 214 -7.13 -6.52 3.84
CA GLY A 214 -8.57 -6.83 3.93
C GLY A 214 -9.23 -7.19 2.60
N SER A 215 -8.60 -6.79 1.49
CA SER A 215 -8.94 -7.31 0.17
C SER A 215 -8.15 -8.56 -0.18
N GLU A 216 -8.38 -9.60 0.60
CA GLU A 216 -7.80 -10.93 0.41
C GLU A 216 -7.86 -11.38 -1.06
N GLN A 217 -8.91 -10.98 -1.77
CA GLN A 217 -9.15 -11.37 -3.15
C GLN A 217 -8.26 -10.67 -4.17
N LEU A 218 -7.69 -9.49 -3.92
CA LEU A 218 -6.88 -8.81 -4.94
C LEU A 218 -5.44 -9.33 -4.91
N LEU A 219 -4.82 -9.36 -3.73
CA LEU A 219 -3.44 -9.81 -3.56
C LEU A 219 -3.34 -11.34 -3.64
N ALA A 220 -4.32 -12.10 -3.14
CA ALA A 220 -4.34 -13.55 -3.35
C ALA A 220 -4.67 -13.93 -4.80
N LYS A 221 -5.53 -13.18 -5.53
CA LYS A 221 -5.70 -13.42 -6.99
C LYS A 221 -4.44 -13.03 -7.77
N LEU A 222 -3.76 -11.97 -7.37
CA LEU A 222 -2.47 -11.56 -7.96
C LEU A 222 -1.37 -12.59 -7.71
N LEU A 223 -1.28 -13.16 -6.51
CA LEU A 223 -0.30 -14.20 -6.18
C LEU A 223 -0.69 -15.58 -6.73
N GLN A 224 -1.99 -15.85 -6.92
CA GLN A 224 -2.48 -17.05 -7.60
C GLN A 224 -2.34 -16.98 -9.12
N SER A 225 -2.38 -15.79 -9.74
CA SER A 225 -2.11 -15.63 -11.18
C SER A 225 -0.62 -15.68 -11.54
N ILE A 226 0.27 -15.74 -10.55
CA ILE A 226 1.73 -15.86 -10.69
C ILE A 226 2.16 -17.34 -10.54
N ARG A 227 1.22 -18.28 -10.36
CA ARG A 227 1.48 -19.72 -10.40
C ARG A 227 1.15 -20.33 -11.75
#